data_AF-A0A920MZU6-F1
#
_entry.id   AF-A0A920MZU6-F1
#
_cell.length_a   1.000
_cell.length_b   1.000
_cell.length_c   1.000
_cell.angle_alpha   90.00
_cell.angle_beta   90.00
_cell.angle_gamma   90.00
#
_symmetry.space_group_name_H-M   'P 1'
#
loop_
_entity.id
_entity.type
_entity.pdbx_description
1 polymer ?
#
loop_
_entity_poly.entity_id
_entity_poly.type
_entity_poly.pdbx_seq_one_letter_code
_entity_poly.pdbx_strand_id
1 'polypeptide(L)' 'MPSTQLHFDGPSHAAHTIVLAHGAGRGLDTPALEAITVGLADRDVRVVRFEFPYMVRRRKDGTRRPPDRQPVLLETWRE' A
#
# COMPACT_ATOMS: atom_id res chain seq x y z
N MET A 1 12.36 2.28 11.75
CA MET A 1 12.04 2.75 10.37
C MET A 1 11.05 3.92 10.47
N PRO A 2 10.90 4.82 9.47
CA PRO A 2 9.77 5.75 9.50
C PRO A 2 8.47 4.94 9.56
N SER A 3 7.51 5.40 10.38
CA SER A 3 6.19 4.77 10.51
C SER A 3 5.52 4.62 9.14
N THR A 4 5.00 3.42 8.85
CA THR A 4 4.29 3.12 7.61
C THR A 4 2.99 3.92 7.57
N GLN A 5 2.89 4.86 6.62
CA GLN A 5 1.66 5.62 6.42
C GLN A 5 0.59 4.72 5.78
N LEU A 6 -0.53 4.57 6.48
CA LEU A 6 -1.67 3.76 6.03
C LEU A 6 -2.74 4.64 5.36
N HIS A 7 -3.24 4.17 4.23
CA HIS A 7 -4.39 4.72 3.53
C HIS A 7 -5.56 3.77 3.73
N PHE A 8 -6.74 4.32 4.02
CA PHE A 8 -7.95 3.53 4.27
C PHE A 8 -9.03 3.88 3.27
N ASP A 9 -9.66 2.84 2.70
CA ASP A 9 -10.78 2.95 1.78
C ASP A 9 -11.92 2.04 2.24
N GLY A 10 -13.15 2.39 1.89
CA GLY A 10 -14.35 1.66 2.27
C GLY A 10 -14.85 1.95 3.71
N PRO A 11 -15.93 1.28 4.14
CA PRO A 11 -16.60 1.58 5.41
C PRO A 11 -15.74 1.24 6.62
N SER A 12 -15.72 2.13 7.62
CA SER A 12 -14.91 1.92 8.83
C SER A 12 -15.41 0.76 9.70
N HIS A 13 -16.66 0.34 9.50
CA HIS A 13 -17.38 -0.70 10.22
C HIS A 13 -17.51 -2.01 9.43
N ALA A 14 -16.86 -2.12 8.26
CA ALA A 14 -16.86 -3.34 7.46
C ALA A 14 -16.42 -4.55 8.30
N ALA A 15 -17.10 -5.69 8.13
CA ALA A 15 -16.78 -6.92 8.86
C ALA A 15 -15.41 -7.51 8.50
N HIS A 16 -14.89 -7.16 7.32
CA HIS A 16 -13.63 -7.67 6.79
C HIS A 16 -12.72 -6.52 6.35
N THR A 17 -11.42 -6.70 6.60
CA THR A 17 -10.37 -5.77 6.18
C THR A 17 -9.32 -6.50 5.36
N ILE A 18 -8.96 -5.94 4.21
CA ILE A 18 -7.88 -6.44 3.34
C ILE A 18 -6.75 -5.43 3.32
N VAL A 19 -5.52 -5.91 3.55
CA VAL A 19 -4.31 -5.11 3.38
C VAL A 19 -3.73 -5.35 1.98
N LEU A 20 -3.52 -4.28 1.21
CA LEU A 20 -2.98 -4.32 -0.15
C LEU A 20 -1.69 -3.51 -0.25
N ALA A 21 -0.64 -4.16 -0.77
CA ALA A 21 0.61 -3.51 -1.13
C ALA A 21 0.76 -3.47 -2.65
N HIS A 22 1.47 -2.45 -3.15
CA HIS A 22 1.79 -2.35 -4.58
C HIS A 22 2.90 -3.35 -4.99
N GLY A 23 2.96 -3.64 -6.30
CA GLY A 23 4.06 -4.41 -6.90
C GLY A 23 5.35 -3.60 -7.08
N ALA A 24 6.39 -4.23 -7.61
CA ALA A 24 7.67 -3.56 -7.87
C ALA A 24 7.54 -2.41 -8.89
N GLY A 25 8.10 -1.24 -8.55
CA GLY A 25 8.31 -0.14 -9.51
C GLY A 25 7.11 0.76 -9.80
N ARG A 26 5.93 0.48 -9.24
CA ARG A 26 4.75 1.35 -9.28
C ARG A 26 4.19 1.54 -7.88
N GLY A 27 3.64 2.72 -7.60
CA GLY A 27 3.05 3.04 -6.31
C GLY A 27 1.58 2.63 -6.20
N LEU A 28 0.94 3.12 -5.14
CA LEU A 28 -0.47 2.85 -4.84
C LEU A 28 -1.45 3.39 -5.89
N ASP A 29 -1.05 4.43 -6.60
CA ASP A 29 -1.77 5.13 -7.68
C ASP A 29 -1.82 4.34 -9.01
N THR A 30 -1.47 3.06 -8.98
CA THR A 30 -1.57 2.20 -10.17
C THR A 30 -3.04 1.95 -10.50
N PRO A 31 -3.50 2.17 -11.75
CA PRO A 31 -4.92 1.99 -12.12
C PRO A 31 -5.50 0.62 -11.74
N ALA A 32 -4.71 -0.46 -11.88
CA ALA A 32 -5.14 -1.79 -11.49
C ALA A 32 -5.37 -1.93 -9.97
N LEU A 33 -4.49 -1.37 -9.14
CA LEU A 33 -4.62 -1.43 -7.69
C LEU A 33 -5.78 -0.55 -7.21
N GLU A 34 -5.95 0.63 -7.82
CA GLU A 34 -7.08 1.52 -7.56
C GLU A 34 -8.41 0.84 -7.90
N ALA A 35 -8.51 0.19 -9.07
CA ALA A 35 -9.72 -0.54 -9.45
C ALA A 35 -10.06 -1.69 -8.48
N ILE A 36 -9.05 -2.43 -8.01
CA ILE A 36 -9.25 -3.47 -6.98
C ILE A 36 -9.74 -2.84 -5.67
N THR A 37 -9.13 -1.73 -5.26
CA THR A 37 -9.46 -1.02 -4.01
C THR A 37 -10.92 -0.55 -4.02
N VAL A 38 -11.33 0.15 -5.07
CA VAL A 38 -12.70 0.63 -5.25
C VAL A 38 -13.68 -0.55 -5.30
N GLY A 39 -13.37 -1.59 -6.09
CA GLY A 39 -14.24 -2.76 -6.21
C GLY A 39 -14.47 -3.51 -4.89
N LEU A 40 -13.46 -3.54 -4.00
CA LEU A 40 -13.59 -4.13 -2.66
C LEU A 40 -14.36 -3.20 -1.71
N ALA A 41 -14.04 -1.90 -1.71
CA ALA A 41 -14.71 -0.90 -0.89
C ALA A 41 -16.22 -0.84 -1.17
N ASP A 42 -16.62 -0.90 -2.44
CA ASP A 42 -18.02 -0.92 -2.87
C ASP A 42 -18.78 -2.18 -2.41
N ARG A 43 -18.07 -3.22 -1.95
CA ARG A 43 -18.62 -4.49 -1.47
C ARG A 43 -18.53 -4.64 0.05
N ASP A 44 -18.49 -3.51 0.75
CA ASP A 44 -18.41 -3.45 2.23
C ASP A 44 -17.17 -4.17 2.79
N VAL A 45 -16.05 -4.12 2.05
CA VAL A 45 -14.74 -4.58 2.52
C VAL A 45 -13.86 -3.36 2.76
N ARG A 46 -13.33 -3.21 3.97
CA ARG A 46 -12.37 -2.15 4.26
C ARG A 46 -11.02 -2.49 3.65
N VAL A 47 -10.40 -1.54 2.97
CA VAL A 47 -9.08 -1.74 2.35
C VAL A 47 -8.06 -0.85 3.06
N VAL A 48 -6.91 -1.43 3.40
CA VAL A 48 -5.76 -0.72 3.92
C VAL A 48 -4.63 -0.81 2.91
N ARG A 49 -4.08 0.33 2.50
CA ARG A 49 -2.98 0.43 1.53
C ARG A 49 -1.78 1.13 2.12
N PHE A 50 -0.59 0.78 1.66
CA PHE A 50 0.65 1.46 2.04
C PHE A 50 1.71 1.37 0.94
N GLU A 51 2.68 2.30 0.95
CA GLU A 51 3.87 2.23 0.11
C GLU A 51 5.05 1.64 0.89
N PHE A 52 5.80 0.75 0.25
CA PHE A 52 7.08 0.28 0.80
C PHE A 52 8.10 1.43 0.88
N PRO A 53 9.10 1.36 1.78
CA PRO A 53 10.01 2.47 2.03
C PRO A 53 10.74 2.99 0.78
N TYR A 54 11.08 2.10 -0.17
CA TYR A 54 11.71 2.52 -1.43
C TYR A 54 10.80 3.39 -2.31
N MET A 55 9.49 3.15 -2.33
CA MET A 55 8.53 3.98 -3.09
C MET A 55 8.29 5.32 -2.38
N VAL A 56 8.19 5.32 -1.05
CA VAL A 56 8.12 6.55 -0.25
C VAL A 56 9.34 7.43 -0.52
N ARG A 57 10.55 6.85 -0.55
CA ARG A 57 11.78 7.58 -0.91
C ARG A 57 11.72 8.10 -2.35
N ARG A 58 11.30 7.27 -3.31
CA ARG A 58 11.14 7.67 -4.72
C ARG A 58 10.17 8.85 -4.89
N ARG A 59 9.08 8.91 -4.13
CA ARG A 59 8.14 10.06 -4.14
C ARG A 59 8.81 11.35 -3.67
N LYS A 60 9.67 11.24 -2.64
CA LYS A 60 10.37 12.39 -2.04
C LYS A 60 11.51 12.91 -2.92
N ASP A 61 12.27 12.03 -3.55
CA ASP A 61 13.50 12.39 -4.26
C ASP A 61 13.42 12.28 -5.80
N GLY A 62 12.30 11.78 -6.34
CA GLY A 62 12.08 11.57 -7.78
C GLY A 62 12.97 10.48 -8.40
N THR A 63 13.84 9.83 -7.63
CA THR A 63 14.86 8.91 -8.13
C THR A 63 14.31 7.50 -8.20
N ARG A 64 14.46 6.85 -9.36
CA ARG A 64 14.05 5.45 -9.53
C ARG A 64 14.95 4.54 -8.69
N ARG A 65 14.34 3.71 -7.86
CA ARG A 65 15.01 2.79 -6.94
C ARG A 65 14.46 1.37 -7.13
N PRO A 66 15.29 0.32 -7.05
CA PRO A 66 14.80 -1.04 -6.94
C PRO A 66 14.06 -1.23 -5.60
N PRO A 67 13.23 -2.29 -5.48
CA PRO A 67 12.65 -2.67 -4.20
C PRO A 67 13.73 -2.88 -3.13
N ASP A 68 13.38 -2.58 -1.88
CA ASP A 68 14.22 -2.95 -0.73
C ASP A 68 14.35 -4.48 -0.64
N ARG A 69 15.38 -4.95 0.08
CA ARG A 69 15.54 -6.38 0.34
C ARG A 69 14.35 -6.91 1.13
N GLN A 70 14.02 -8.19 0.92
CA GLN A 70 12.90 -8.88 1.57
C GLN A 70 12.76 -8.62 3.08
N PRO A 71 13.83 -8.60 3.91
CA PRO A 71 13.68 -8.31 5.34
C PRO A 71 13.01 -6.96 5.62
N VAL A 72 13.41 -5.91 4.90
CA VAL A 72 12.83 -4.56 5.04
C VAL A 72 11.37 -4.54 4.59
N LEU A 73 11.05 -5.25 3.49
CA LEU A 73 9.68 -5.34 2.99
C LEU A 73 8.76 -6.08 3.97
N LEU A 74 9.25 -7.14 4.61
CA LEU A 74 8.49 -7.89 5.61
C LEU A 74 8.30 -7.10 6.90
N GLU A 75 9.35 -6.41 7.37
CA GLU A 75 9.29 -5.55 8.56
C GLU A 75 8.24 -4.43 8.41
N THR A 76 8.13 -3.83 7.21
CA THR A 76 7.24 -2.70 6.93
C THR A 76 5.77 -2.89 7.36
N TRP A 77 5.23 -4.11 7.32
CA TRP A 77 3.82 -4.39 7.64
C TRP A 77 3.60 -5.33 8.83
N ARG A 78 4.68 -5.85 9.41
CA ARG A 78 4.63 -6.76 10.57
C ARG A 78 4.76 -6.03 11.90
N GLU A 79 5.18 -4.78 11.86
CA GLU A 79 5.19 -3.83 13.00
C GLU A 79 3.83 -3.13 13.12
#